data_AF-A0A402DWF2-F1
#
_entry.id   AF-A0A402DWF2-F1
#
_cell.length_a   1.000
_cell.length_b   1.000
_cell.length_c   1.000
_cell.angle_alpha   90.00
_cell.angle_beta   90.00
_cell.angle_gamma   90.00
#
_symmetry.space_group_name_H-M   'P 1'
#
loop_
_entity.id
_entity.type
_entity.pdbx_description
1 polymer ?
#
loop_
_entity_poly.entity_id
_entity_poly.type
_entity_poly.pdbx_seq_one_letter_code
_entity_poly.pdbx_strand_id
1 'polypeptide(L)'
;MSVPAALAAAVALQVAAADRDAADTARRALVDTVRARVGAEVPDAEVVGDPDGRLPHVVTFSFLYVDGEALVTALDALGFAVASGSACTSSSLEPSHVLAAMGVLTHGNVRLSLPRGARADDVDRFLDVLPGVVERVRHAGGATGL
;
A
#
# COMPACT_ATOMS: atom_id res chain seq x y z
N MET A 1 -11.81 -27.47 17.36
CA MET A 1 -11.80 -26.01 17.57
C MET A 1 -10.93 -25.72 18.79
N SER A 2 -9.91 -24.85 18.67
CA SER A 2 -8.97 -24.57 19.76
C SER A 2 -9.58 -23.54 20.72
N VAL A 3 -9.86 -23.94 21.98
CA VAL A 3 -10.39 -23.04 23.02
C VAL A 3 -9.44 -21.84 23.26
N PRO A 4 -8.10 -22.02 23.34
CA PRO A 4 -7.17 -20.89 23.42
C PRO A 4 -7.28 -19.92 22.23
N ALA A 5 -7.41 -20.43 21.00
CA ALA A 5 -7.52 -19.57 19.81
C ALA A 5 -8.84 -18.78 19.79
N ALA A 6 -9.95 -19.42 20.21
CA ALA A 6 -11.24 -18.75 20.32
C ALA A 6 -11.22 -17.62 21.36
N LEU A 7 -10.63 -17.86 22.53
CA LEU A 7 -10.47 -16.84 23.57
C LEU A 7 -9.56 -15.69 23.08
N ALA A 8 -8.43 -16.02 22.46
CA ALA A 8 -7.51 -15.01 21.94
C ALA A 8 -8.16 -14.12 20.87
N ALA A 9 -8.93 -14.71 19.95
CA ALA A 9 -9.67 -13.96 18.94
C ALA A 9 -10.73 -13.03 19.56
N ALA A 10 -11.46 -13.50 20.58
CA ALA A 10 -12.46 -12.71 21.28
C ALA A 10 -11.84 -11.49 22.00
N VAL A 11 -10.73 -11.70 22.72
CA VAL A 11 -10.02 -10.61 23.41
C VAL A 11 -9.42 -9.63 22.40
N ALA A 12 -8.81 -10.12 21.32
CA ALA A 12 -8.28 -9.27 20.26
C ALA A 12 -9.37 -8.40 19.62
N LEU A 13 -10.57 -8.95 19.42
CA LEU A 13 -11.73 -8.21 18.91
C LEU A 13 -12.20 -7.14 19.90
N GLN A 14 -12.26 -7.44 21.20
CA GLN A 14 -12.67 -6.47 22.22
C GLN A 14 -11.71 -5.28 22.27
N VAL A 15 -10.40 -5.55 22.32
CA VAL A 15 -9.36 -4.50 22.28
C VAL A 15 -9.42 -3.73 20.96
N ALA A 16 -9.68 -4.42 19.86
CA ALA A 16 -9.85 -3.79 18.56
C ALA A 16 -11.04 -2.86 18.45
N ALA A 17 -12.14 -3.18 19.11
CA ALA A 17 -13.35 -2.38 19.08
C ALA A 17 -13.27 -1.16 20.00
N ALA A 18 -12.55 -1.24 21.12
CA ALA A 18 -12.50 -0.20 22.15
C ALA A 18 -12.06 1.18 21.61
N ASP A 19 -11.01 1.19 20.78
CA ASP A 19 -10.43 2.43 20.24
C ASP A 19 -10.61 2.54 18.71
N ARG A 20 -11.57 1.79 18.15
CA ARG A 20 -11.72 1.65 16.69
C ARG A 20 -11.86 3.00 16.00
N ASP A 21 -12.79 3.82 16.46
CA ASP A 21 -13.14 5.08 15.80
C ASP A 21 -11.96 6.06 15.81
N ALA A 22 -11.33 6.26 16.96
CA ALA A 22 -10.17 7.14 17.09
C ALA A 22 -8.98 6.64 16.23
N ALA A 23 -8.71 5.34 16.25
CA ALA A 23 -7.65 4.74 15.44
C ALA A 23 -7.96 4.78 13.93
N ASP A 24 -9.23 4.62 13.53
CA ASP A 24 -9.69 4.74 12.16
C ASP A 24 -9.57 6.20 11.68
N THR A 25 -9.98 7.19 12.48
CA THR A 25 -9.81 8.62 12.15
C THR A 25 -8.36 9.00 11.96
N ALA A 26 -7.47 8.61 12.89
CA ALA A 26 -6.04 8.93 12.79
C ALA A 26 -5.39 8.31 11.55
N ARG A 27 -5.64 7.02 11.27
CA ARG A 27 -5.12 6.35 10.07
C ARG A 27 -5.70 6.93 8.79
N ARG A 28 -6.97 7.36 8.80
CA ARG A 28 -7.60 7.97 7.63
C ARG A 28 -6.88 9.25 7.22
N ALA A 29 -6.58 10.12 8.19
CA ALA A 29 -5.81 11.34 7.94
C ALA A 29 -4.41 11.04 7.37
N LEU A 30 -3.73 10.03 7.91
CA LEU A 30 -2.44 9.60 7.37
C LEU A 30 -2.57 9.06 5.94
N VAL A 31 -3.58 8.25 5.65
CA VAL A 31 -3.86 7.77 4.30
C VAL A 31 -4.19 8.93 3.35
N ASP A 32 -4.93 9.94 3.79
CA ASP A 32 -5.20 11.14 2.98
C ASP A 32 -3.89 11.85 2.60
N THR A 33 -2.96 12.00 3.55
CA THR A 33 -1.62 12.53 3.29
C THR A 33 -0.85 11.69 2.25
N VAL A 34 -0.83 10.37 2.41
CA VAL A 34 -0.15 9.49 1.45
C VAL A 34 -0.79 9.61 0.06
N ARG A 35 -2.13 9.57 -0.04
CA ARG A 35 -2.84 9.69 -1.32
C ARG A 35 -2.49 11.00 -2.02
N ALA A 36 -2.52 12.11 -1.29
CA ALA A 36 -2.21 13.43 -1.84
C ALA A 36 -0.76 13.55 -2.29
N ARG A 37 0.20 13.18 -1.43
CA ARG A 37 1.64 13.31 -1.75
C ARG A 37 2.06 12.36 -2.86
N VAL A 38 1.61 11.10 -2.87
CA VAL A 38 1.94 10.16 -3.96
C VAL A 38 1.43 10.66 -5.30
N GLY A 39 0.17 11.13 -5.36
CA GLY A 39 -0.41 11.64 -6.61
C GLY A 39 0.25 12.95 -7.10
N ALA A 40 0.89 13.71 -6.22
CA ALA A 40 1.55 14.97 -6.56
C ALA A 40 3.05 14.81 -6.86
N GLU A 41 3.74 13.92 -6.15
CA GLU A 41 5.21 13.84 -6.13
C GLU A 41 5.77 12.68 -6.97
N VAL A 42 4.94 11.68 -7.31
CA VAL A 42 5.39 10.53 -8.10
C VAL A 42 4.76 10.59 -9.51
N PRO A 43 5.54 10.85 -10.57
CA PRO A 43 5.04 10.85 -11.93
C PRO A 43 4.45 9.50 -12.32
N ASP A 44 3.38 9.50 -13.13
CA ASP A 44 2.67 8.30 -13.60
C ASP A 44 2.23 7.35 -12.47
N ALA A 45 1.89 7.92 -11.32
CA ALA A 45 1.26 7.21 -10.22
C ALA A 45 -0.26 7.33 -10.33
N GLU A 46 -0.95 6.20 -10.21
CA GLU A 46 -2.39 6.13 -10.05
C GLU A 46 -2.73 5.70 -8.63
N VAL A 47 -3.52 6.51 -7.92
CA VAL A 47 -4.07 6.16 -6.61
C VAL A 47 -5.40 5.45 -6.81
N VAL A 48 -5.48 4.17 -6.44
CA VAL A 48 -6.64 3.32 -6.69
C VAL A 48 -7.66 3.40 -5.55
N GLY A 49 -8.94 3.28 -5.91
CA GLY A 49 -10.06 3.14 -4.99
C GLY A 49 -10.74 4.45 -4.60
N ASP A 50 -11.94 4.32 -4.04
CA ASP A 50 -12.84 5.43 -3.74
C ASP A 50 -12.22 6.45 -2.75
N PRO A 51 -12.36 7.77 -3.00
CA PRO A 51 -11.82 8.81 -2.13
C PRO A 51 -12.54 8.91 -0.78
N ASP A 52 -13.70 8.28 -0.59
CA ASP A 52 -14.51 8.38 0.62
C ASP A 52 -14.93 6.99 1.16
N GLY A 53 -15.39 6.10 0.30
CA GLY A 53 -15.86 4.74 0.59
C GLY A 53 -14.75 3.69 0.67
N ARG A 54 -13.64 3.99 1.37
CA ARG A 54 -12.50 3.07 1.52
C ARG A 54 -12.20 2.73 2.98
N LEU A 55 -11.42 1.66 3.18
CA LEU A 55 -10.86 1.37 4.49
C LEU A 55 -9.92 2.50 4.94
N PRO A 56 -9.96 2.92 6.21
CA PRO A 56 -9.25 4.10 6.69
C PRO A 56 -7.72 3.94 6.74
N HIS A 57 -7.21 2.73 6.55
CA HIS A 57 -5.81 2.38 6.77
C HIS A 57 -5.15 1.71 5.57
N VAL A 58 -5.87 1.60 4.46
CA VAL A 58 -5.38 0.95 3.25
C VAL A 58 -5.35 1.97 2.14
N VAL A 59 -4.25 1.97 1.41
CA VAL A 59 -4.12 2.68 0.16
C VAL A 59 -3.36 1.83 -0.84
N THR A 60 -3.81 1.87 -2.08
CA THR A 60 -3.23 1.12 -3.19
C THR A 60 -2.80 2.10 -4.27
N PHE A 61 -1.62 1.90 -4.80
CA PHE A 61 -1.04 2.68 -5.89
C PHE A 61 -0.63 1.75 -7.01
N SER A 62 -0.66 2.26 -8.22
CA SER A 62 -0.04 1.64 -9.38
C SER A 62 0.91 2.64 -10.01
N PHE A 63 2.12 2.20 -10.30
CA PHE A 63 3.15 3.03 -10.93
C PHE A 63 3.42 2.49 -12.33
N LEU A 64 3.27 3.35 -13.34
CA LEU A 64 3.57 2.94 -14.70
C LEU A 64 5.08 2.67 -14.86
N TYR A 65 5.40 1.69 -15.69
CA TYR A 65 6.77 1.26 -16.00
C TYR A 65 7.57 0.68 -14.82
N VAL A 66 6.86 0.25 -13.76
CA VAL A 66 7.45 -0.32 -12.56
C VAL A 66 7.05 -1.78 -12.42
N ASP A 67 8.02 -2.63 -12.13
CA ASP A 67 7.75 -3.98 -11.64
C ASP A 67 7.40 -3.94 -10.15
N GLY A 68 6.23 -4.47 -9.79
CA GLY A 68 5.69 -4.39 -8.43
C GLY A 68 6.54 -5.14 -7.41
N GLU A 69 7.07 -6.31 -7.77
CA GLU A 69 7.91 -7.13 -6.87
C GLU A 69 9.28 -6.49 -6.65
N ALA A 70 9.87 -5.89 -7.69
CA ALA A 70 11.10 -5.10 -7.57
C ALA A 70 10.90 -3.90 -6.65
N LEU A 71 9.75 -3.21 -6.74
CA LEU A 71 9.43 -2.09 -5.85
C LEU A 71 9.22 -2.54 -4.41
N VAL A 72 8.48 -3.63 -4.16
CA VAL A 72 8.32 -4.21 -2.82
C VAL A 72 9.68 -4.57 -2.22
N THR A 73 10.54 -5.25 -2.99
CA THR A 73 11.88 -5.64 -2.56
C THR A 73 12.75 -4.42 -2.23
N ALA A 74 12.69 -3.38 -3.06
CA ALA A 74 13.47 -2.16 -2.84
C ALA A 74 13.00 -1.36 -1.62
N LEU A 75 11.70 -1.36 -1.33
CA LEU A 75 11.13 -0.73 -0.14
C LEU A 75 11.43 -1.53 1.13
N ASP A 76 11.38 -2.86 1.07
CA ASP A 76 11.74 -3.75 2.18
C ASP A 76 13.20 -3.54 2.61
N ALA A 77 14.12 -3.41 1.64
CA ALA A 77 15.52 -3.09 1.91
C ALA A 77 15.73 -1.74 2.63
N LEU A 78 14.75 -0.84 2.59
CA LEU A 78 14.74 0.46 3.31
C LEU A 78 13.96 0.39 4.65
N GLY A 79 13.44 -0.78 4.99
CA GLY A 79 12.69 -1.05 6.21
C GLY A 79 11.17 -0.81 6.10
N PHE A 80 10.62 -0.71 4.89
CA PHE A 80 9.20 -0.51 4.67
C PHE A 80 8.51 -1.79 4.19
N ALA A 81 7.62 -2.33 5.03
CA ALA A 81 6.80 -3.47 4.68
C ALA A 81 5.57 -3.03 3.88
N VAL A 82 5.55 -3.34 2.59
CA VAL A 82 4.41 -3.14 1.67
C VAL A 82 4.06 -4.45 0.98
N ALA A 83 2.88 -4.53 0.37
CA ALA A 83 2.46 -5.72 -0.37
C ALA A 83 2.22 -5.38 -1.84
N SER A 84 2.66 -6.23 -2.76
CA SER A 84 2.22 -6.19 -4.16
C SER A 84 0.79 -6.74 -4.26
N GLY A 85 -0.08 -6.09 -5.02
CA GLY A 85 -1.49 -6.46 -5.10
C GLY A 85 -1.75 -7.72 -5.91
N SER A 86 -2.10 -8.81 -5.22
CA SER A 86 -2.95 -9.93 -5.70
C SER A 86 -2.46 -10.86 -6.83
N ALA A 87 -1.23 -10.74 -7.32
CA ALA A 87 -0.63 -11.77 -8.21
C ALA A 87 0.41 -12.66 -7.49
N CYS A 88 0.59 -12.54 -6.17
CA CYS A 88 1.67 -13.24 -5.45
C CYS A 88 1.50 -14.78 -5.31
N THR A 89 0.67 -15.45 -6.11
CA THR A 89 0.58 -16.93 -6.11
C THR A 89 0.46 -17.59 -7.48
N SER A 90 0.77 -16.93 -8.59
CA SER A 90 0.99 -17.66 -9.84
C SER A 90 2.22 -17.17 -10.56
N SER A 91 3.04 -18.12 -10.99
CA SER A 91 4.14 -17.97 -11.94
C SER A 91 3.69 -17.51 -13.34
N SER A 92 2.56 -16.81 -13.43
CA SER A 92 2.04 -16.17 -14.63
C SER A 92 2.12 -14.67 -14.43
N LEU A 93 2.65 -13.94 -15.41
CA LEU A 93 2.65 -12.47 -15.52
C LEU A 93 1.22 -11.90 -15.64
N GLU A 94 0.24 -12.51 -14.98
CA GLU A 94 -1.15 -12.17 -15.11
C GLU A 94 -1.49 -10.97 -14.22
N PRO A 95 -2.06 -9.91 -14.81
CA PRO A 95 -2.45 -8.72 -14.07
C PRO A 95 -3.52 -9.06 -13.03
N SER A 96 -3.56 -8.30 -11.94
CA SER A 96 -4.60 -8.44 -10.90
C SER A 96 -5.99 -8.41 -11.52
N HIS A 97 -6.73 -9.52 -11.39
CA HIS A 97 -8.11 -9.61 -11.89
C HIS A 97 -9.04 -8.57 -11.26
N VAL A 98 -8.77 -8.14 -10.02
CA VAL A 98 -9.54 -7.09 -9.33
C VAL A 98 -9.25 -5.72 -9.95
N LEU A 99 -7.98 -5.35 -10.10
CA LEU A 99 -7.61 -4.07 -10.73
C LEU A 99 -8.08 -4.02 -12.19
N ALA A 100 -7.97 -5.13 -12.92
CA ALA A 100 -8.49 -5.25 -14.28
C ALA A 100 -10.02 -5.07 -14.32
N ALA A 101 -10.77 -5.69 -13.40
CA ALA A 101 -12.22 -5.52 -13.30
C ALA A 101 -12.63 -4.08 -12.91
N MET A 102 -11.79 -3.37 -12.16
CA MET A 102 -11.98 -1.95 -11.87
C MET A 102 -11.59 -1.02 -13.02
N GLY A 103 -10.91 -1.54 -14.06
CA GLY A 103 -10.45 -0.75 -15.21
C GLY A 103 -9.30 0.20 -14.89
N VAL A 104 -8.50 -0.08 -13.86
CA VAL A 104 -7.36 0.74 -13.42
C VAL A 104 -6.02 0.09 -13.81
N LEU A 105 -4.92 0.83 -13.68
CA LEU A 105 -3.58 0.30 -13.93
C LEU A 105 -3.28 -0.88 -13.02
N THR A 106 -2.79 -1.96 -13.64
CA THR A 106 -2.46 -3.22 -12.96
C THR A 106 -0.97 -3.41 -12.74
N HIS A 107 -0.13 -2.67 -13.48
CA HIS A 107 1.32 -2.73 -13.39
C HIS A 107 1.85 -1.90 -12.21
N GLY A 108 2.99 -2.33 -11.65
CA GLY A 108 3.64 -1.63 -10.54
C GLY A 108 2.74 -1.47 -9.32
N ASN A 109 1.81 -2.40 -9.09
CA ASN A 109 0.82 -2.25 -8.04
C ASN A 109 1.41 -2.52 -6.65
N VAL A 110 1.22 -1.58 -5.73
CA VAL A 110 1.62 -1.70 -4.34
C VAL A 110 0.49 -1.24 -3.41
N ARG A 111 0.24 -2.02 -2.37
CA ARG A 111 -0.68 -1.73 -1.28
C ARG A 111 0.10 -1.45 0.00
N LEU A 112 -0.15 -0.27 0.55
CA LEU A 112 0.29 0.14 1.87
C LEU A 112 -0.86 -0.04 2.87
N SER A 113 -0.56 -0.75 3.97
CA SER A 113 -1.47 -0.93 5.10
C SER A 113 -0.86 -0.29 6.34
N LEU A 114 -1.48 0.76 6.87
CA LEU A 114 -1.00 1.43 8.07
C LEU A 114 -1.40 0.63 9.33
N PRO A 115 -0.45 0.21 10.17
CA PRO A 115 -0.75 -0.46 11.42
C PRO A 115 -1.42 0.50 12.40
N ARG A 116 -2.00 -0.06 13.47
CA ARG A 116 -2.44 0.77 14.60
C ARG A 116 -1.24 1.46 15.24
N GLY A 117 -1.41 2.73 15.58
CA GLY A 117 -0.33 3.55 16.13
C GLY A 117 0.72 3.98 15.11
N ALA A 118 0.47 3.82 13.80
CA ALA A 118 1.30 4.43 12.77
C ALA A 118 1.48 5.94 13.02
N ARG A 119 2.70 6.43 12.88
CA ARG A 119 3.05 7.83 13.18
C ARG A 119 3.19 8.62 11.89
N ALA A 120 2.95 9.93 11.97
CA ALA A 120 3.17 10.84 10.86
C ALA A 120 4.63 10.78 10.39
N ASP A 121 5.58 10.77 11.32
CA ASP A 121 7.02 10.67 11.01
C ASP A 121 7.38 9.43 10.16
N ASP A 122 6.72 8.29 10.39
CA ASP A 122 6.94 7.07 9.60
C ASP A 122 6.40 7.22 8.18
N VAL A 123 5.25 7.88 8.04
CA VAL A 123 4.61 8.20 6.76
C VAL A 123 5.44 9.20 5.98
N ASP A 124 5.95 10.25 6.63
CA ASP A 124 6.80 11.24 5.99
C ASP A 124 8.10 10.61 5.50
N ARG A 125 8.76 9.79 6.34
CA ARG A 125 9.95 9.03 5.93
C ARG A 125 9.69 8.13 4.73
N PHE A 126 8.52 7.48 4.68
CA PHE A 126 8.13 6.66 3.52
C PHE A 126 7.96 7.50 2.26
N LEU A 127 7.25 8.62 2.36
CA LEU A 127 6.97 9.51 1.23
C LEU A 127 8.23 10.21 0.70
N ASP A 128 9.19 10.51 1.57
CA ASP A 128 10.44 11.16 1.17
C ASP A 128 11.35 10.24 0.34
N VAL A 129 11.31 8.91 0.56
CA VAL A 129 12.12 7.96 -0.21
C VAL A 129 11.40 7.43 -1.45
N LEU A 130 10.07 7.41 -1.44
CA LEU A 130 9.27 6.70 -2.44
C LEU A 130 9.55 7.16 -3.89
N PRO A 131 9.57 8.47 -4.23
CA PRO A 131 9.83 8.92 -5.60
C PRO A 131 11.18 8.39 -6.14
N GLY A 132 12.24 8.48 -5.33
CA GLY A 132 13.57 8.00 -5.72
C GLY A 132 13.66 6.48 -5.83
N VAL A 133 12.88 5.73 -5.04
CA VAL A 133 12.79 4.28 -5.20
C VAL A 133 12.09 3.92 -6.51
N VAL A 134 10.96 4.56 -6.80
CA VAL A 134 10.19 4.36 -8.04
C VAL A 134 11.06 4.66 -9.27
N GLU A 135 11.77 5.78 -9.27
CA GLU A 135 12.67 6.17 -10.36
C GLU A 135 13.79 5.13 -10.59
N ARG A 136 14.44 4.65 -9.52
CA ARG A 136 15.47 3.62 -9.63
C ARG A 136 14.92 2.32 -10.22
N VAL A 137 13.72 1.90 -9.81
CA VAL A 137 13.10 0.68 -10.36
C VAL A 137 12.73 0.86 -11.83
N ARG A 138 12.25 2.03 -12.25
CA ARG A 138 12.01 2.35 -13.67
C ARG A 138 13.28 2.24 -14.51
N HIS A 139 14.38 2.82 -14.03
CA HIS A 139 15.66 2.73 -14.73
C HIS A 139 16.17 1.30 -14.85
N ALA A 140 16.07 0.49 -13.78
CA ALA A 140 16.46 -0.91 -13.81
C ALA A 140 15.61 -1.74 -14.79
N GLY A 141 14.33 -1.38 -14.98
CA GLY A 141 13.42 -1.97 -15.95
C GLY A 141 13.60 -1.50 -17.39
N GLY A 142 14.56 -0.60 -17.68
CA GLY A 142 14.82 -0.09 -19.02
C GLY A 142 13.94 1.09 -19.46
N ALA A 143 13.09 1.62 -18.59
CA ALA A 143 12.27 2.80 -18.85
C ALA A 143 13.09 4.09 -18.63
N THR A 144 14.09 4.31 -19.49
CA THR A 144 15.00 5.46 -19.40
C THR A 144 14.45 6.65 -20.20
N GLY A 145 14.24 7.80 -19.56
CA GLY A 145 13.94 9.07 -20.25
C GLY A 145 12.44 9.40 -20.43
N LEU A 146 11.58 8.91 -19.53
CA LEU A 146 10.19 9.36 -19.39
C LEU A 146 10.09 10.39 -18.26
#